data_AF-B7PL23-F1
#
_entry.id   AF-B7PL23-F1
#
_cell.length_a   1.000
_cell.length_b   1.000
_cell.length_c   1.000
_cell.angle_alpha   90.00
_cell.angle_beta   90.00
_cell.angle_gamma   90.00
#
_symmetry.space_group_name_H-M   'P 1'
#
loop_
_entity.id
_entity.type
_entity.pdbx_description
1 polymer ?
#
loop_
_entity_poly.entity_id
_entity_poly.type
_entity_poly.pdbx_seq_one_letter_code
_entity_poly.pdbx_strand_id
1 'polypeptide(L)'
;MDAEERFSGHRLKRTLHCVIAVLLGASLLWFFSGRQEVRDAVPPPPCPQRPAAERAASARLLYNRVPKCGSTTLVHLLRRLSKSNGFSHVHSKTYNQRLLSPEQQAQFVRDMSAAPAPYSHDRHIYFVDFGQFGRPSPAYVNVIRDPVDRLVSSFYYRRATHRSLMMPYFCGHDVRCTTVGDPWALRTAMEHVDRHFVVVGVLEDMNATLALLERRLPAFFRGALQLYRQFVEKDRHRGQQVVRQCSFSSAELKSLPQLLKGSTEGRVSRYYR
;
A
#
# COMPACT_ATOMS: atom_id res chain seq x y z
N MET A 1 -25.07 -62.36 -65.91
CA MET A 1 -24.63 -63.28 -64.84
C MET A 1 -23.49 -62.61 -64.09
N ASP A 2 -23.70 -61.44 -63.49
CA ASP A 2 -24.55 -61.09 -62.34
C ASP A 2 -23.81 -61.21 -61.01
N ALA A 3 -23.89 -60.08 -60.29
CA ALA A 3 -23.88 -59.92 -58.85
C ALA A 3 -22.54 -59.97 -58.10
N GLU A 4 -21.80 -58.86 -58.06
CA GLU A 4 -21.07 -58.47 -56.84
C GLU A 4 -20.69 -56.96 -56.75
N GLU A 5 -21.65 -56.06 -56.93
CA GLU A 5 -21.46 -54.63 -56.61
C GLU A 5 -22.64 -54.06 -55.82
N ARG A 6 -22.69 -54.28 -54.49
CA ARG A 6 -23.55 -53.43 -53.62
C ARG A 6 -23.38 -53.53 -52.10
N PHE A 7 -22.19 -53.66 -51.52
CA PHE A 7 -22.11 -53.76 -50.05
C PHE A 7 -20.91 -53.09 -49.37
N SER A 8 -20.63 -51.79 -49.63
CA SER A 8 -19.68 -51.05 -48.76
C SER A 8 -19.82 -49.51 -48.75
N GLY A 9 -21.03 -48.96 -48.97
CA GLY A 9 -21.22 -47.49 -49.06
C GLY A 9 -21.94 -46.83 -47.88
N HIS A 10 -22.84 -47.55 -47.19
CA HIS A 10 -23.79 -46.94 -46.26
C HIS A 10 -23.39 -47.01 -44.79
N ARG A 11 -22.53 -47.96 -44.40
CA ARG A 11 -22.09 -48.10 -43.00
C ARG A 11 -21.03 -47.05 -42.64
N LEU A 12 -20.09 -46.78 -43.54
CA LEU A 12 -19.00 -45.81 -43.30
C LEU A 12 -19.51 -44.35 -43.22
N LYS A 13 -20.48 -43.97 -44.06
CA LYS A 13 -21.08 -42.62 -44.01
C LYS A 13 -21.90 -42.38 -42.74
N ARG A 14 -22.57 -43.39 -42.18
CA ARG A 14 -23.32 -43.24 -40.92
C ARG A 14 -22.39 -43.14 -39.71
N THR A 15 -21.32 -43.94 -39.68
CA THR A 15 -20.33 -43.87 -38.59
C THR A 15 -19.54 -42.57 -38.62
N LEU A 16 -19.19 -42.06 -39.81
CA LEU A 16 -18.47 -40.79 -39.95
C LEU A 16 -19.32 -39.57 -39.51
N HIS A 17 -20.62 -39.54 -39.85
CA HIS A 17 -21.51 -38.49 -39.37
C HIS A 17 -21.71 -38.54 -37.85
N CYS A 18 -21.78 -39.74 -37.24
CA CYS A 18 -21.85 -39.86 -35.77
C CYS A 18 -20.57 -39.37 -35.09
N VAL A 19 -19.39 -39.71 -35.62
CA VAL A 19 -18.11 -39.28 -35.02
C VAL A 19 -17.92 -37.77 -35.14
N ILE A 20 -18.26 -37.17 -36.28
CA ILE A 20 -18.19 -35.71 -36.47
C ILE A 20 -19.22 -34.99 -35.56
N ALA A 21 -20.44 -35.53 -35.41
CA ALA A 21 -21.44 -34.96 -34.51
C ALA A 21 -21.02 -35.03 -33.02
N VAL A 22 -20.36 -36.11 -32.59
CA VAL A 22 -19.85 -36.25 -31.23
C VAL A 22 -18.65 -35.33 -30.99
N LEU A 23 -17.75 -35.17 -31.96
CA LEU A 23 -16.59 -34.28 -31.83
C LEU A 23 -17.00 -32.79 -31.86
N LEU A 24 -17.91 -32.39 -32.75
CA LEU A 24 -18.44 -31.03 -32.76
C LEU A 24 -19.33 -30.73 -31.54
N GLY A 25 -20.10 -31.71 -31.07
CA GLY A 25 -20.89 -31.60 -29.84
C GLY A 25 -20.03 -31.47 -28.58
N ALA A 26 -18.93 -32.23 -28.49
CA ALA A 26 -17.98 -32.13 -27.39
C ALA A 26 -17.19 -30.80 -27.42
N SER A 27 -16.81 -30.31 -28.60
CA SER A 27 -16.17 -28.99 -28.72
C SER A 27 -17.12 -27.83 -28.41
N LEU A 28 -18.40 -27.91 -28.80
CA LEU A 28 -19.42 -26.90 -28.45
C LEU A 28 -19.75 -26.91 -26.95
N LEU A 29 -19.81 -28.09 -26.31
CA LEU A 29 -19.98 -28.20 -24.85
C LEU A 29 -18.74 -27.69 -24.09
N TRP A 30 -17.53 -27.94 -24.59
CA TRP A 30 -16.30 -27.37 -24.02
C TRP A 30 -16.25 -25.84 -24.22
N PHE A 31 -16.70 -25.33 -25.36
CA PHE A 31 -16.80 -23.89 -25.63
C PHE A 31 -17.89 -23.19 -24.79
N PHE A 32 -18.97 -23.89 -24.43
CA PHE A 32 -20.01 -23.38 -23.54
C PHE A 32 -19.64 -23.49 -22.05
N SER A 33 -19.00 -24.59 -21.61
CA SER A 33 -18.52 -24.71 -20.22
C SER A 33 -17.32 -23.81 -19.91
N GLY A 34 -16.44 -23.53 -20.89
CA GLY A 34 -15.28 -22.64 -20.71
C GLY A 34 -15.61 -21.14 -20.63
N ARG A 35 -16.89 -20.74 -20.77
CA ARG A 35 -17.34 -19.34 -20.75
C ARG A 35 -18.06 -18.94 -19.46
N GLN A 36 -18.31 -19.89 -18.56
CA GLN A 36 -19.14 -19.67 -17.36
C GLN A 36 -18.34 -19.07 -16.19
N GLU A 37 -17.04 -19.37 -16.06
CA GLU A 37 -16.24 -18.95 -14.89
C GLU A 37 -15.98 -17.44 -14.75
N VAL A 38 -16.29 -16.63 -15.77
CA VAL A 38 -16.03 -15.17 -15.74
C VAL A 38 -17.31 -14.34 -15.51
N ARG A 39 -18.51 -14.95 -15.51
CA ARG A 39 -19.77 -14.20 -15.34
C ARG A 39 -20.33 -14.20 -13.92
N ASP A 40 -19.82 -15.08 -13.06
CA ASP A 40 -20.27 -15.19 -11.66
C ASP A 40 -19.32 -14.51 -10.66
N ALA A 41 -18.40 -13.67 -11.14
CA ALA A 41 -17.72 -12.72 -10.26
C ALA A 41 -18.75 -11.72 -9.74
N VAL A 42 -19.29 -12.03 -8.55
CA VAL A 42 -20.08 -11.09 -7.74
C VAL A 42 -19.33 -9.77 -7.75
N PRO A 43 -19.92 -8.68 -8.29
CA PRO A 43 -19.26 -7.39 -8.26
C PRO A 43 -18.88 -7.10 -6.80
N PRO A 44 -17.65 -6.64 -6.52
CA PRO A 44 -17.24 -6.34 -5.15
C PRO A 44 -18.34 -5.49 -4.53
N PRO A 45 -18.78 -5.81 -3.30
CA PRO A 45 -19.87 -5.09 -2.67
C PRO A 45 -19.57 -3.60 -2.80
N PRO A 46 -20.55 -2.77 -3.24
CA PRO A 46 -20.32 -1.34 -3.37
C PRO A 46 -19.75 -0.85 -2.04
N CYS A 47 -18.50 -0.34 -2.06
CA CYS A 47 -17.81 0.11 -0.85
C CYS A 47 -18.80 0.92 -0.03
N PRO A 48 -18.99 0.64 1.27
CA PRO A 48 -20.05 1.23 2.07
C PRO A 48 -19.97 2.76 1.96
N GLN A 49 -20.79 3.31 1.07
CA GLN A 49 -20.90 4.73 0.88
C GLN A 49 -21.72 5.20 2.06
N ARG A 50 -21.09 5.83 3.06
CA ARG A 50 -21.62 6.96 3.85
C ARG A 50 -20.92 7.29 5.17
N PRO A 51 -20.08 6.46 5.84
CA PRO A 51 -19.52 6.87 7.13
C PRO A 51 -18.19 7.65 7.01
N ALA A 52 -17.48 7.58 5.88
CA ALA A 52 -16.23 8.35 5.65
C ALA A 52 -16.46 9.82 5.28
N ALA A 53 -17.57 10.14 4.60
CA ALA A 53 -17.90 11.50 4.15
C ALA A 53 -18.35 12.41 5.30
N GLU A 54 -19.12 11.87 6.25
CA GLU A 54 -19.55 12.60 7.45
C GLU A 54 -18.38 12.86 8.42
N ARG A 55 -17.38 11.97 8.45
CA ARG A 55 -16.16 12.16 9.28
C ARG A 55 -15.16 13.17 8.71
N ALA A 56 -15.16 13.39 7.39
CA ALA A 56 -14.48 14.52 6.79
C ALA A 56 -14.99 15.87 7.33
N ALA A 57 -16.19 15.91 7.92
CA ALA A 57 -16.76 17.10 8.57
C ALA A 57 -16.24 17.35 10.00
N SER A 58 -15.57 16.38 10.64
CA SER A 58 -14.99 16.56 12.00
C SER A 58 -13.83 17.58 12.04
N ALA A 59 -13.37 18.01 10.86
CA ALA A 59 -12.25 18.93 10.65
C ALA A 59 -10.99 18.55 11.46
N ARG A 60 -10.83 17.25 11.74
CA ARG A 60 -9.69 16.67 12.45
C ARG A 60 -9.13 15.50 11.66
N LEU A 61 -7.84 15.51 11.40
CA LEU A 61 -7.13 14.52 10.59
C LEU A 61 -6.10 13.78 11.45
N LEU A 62 -6.16 12.45 11.47
CA LEU A 62 -5.15 11.61 12.11
C LEU A 62 -4.39 10.82 11.05
N TYR A 63 -3.08 11.04 10.99
CA TYR A 63 -2.16 10.23 10.19
C TYR A 63 -1.35 9.31 11.12
N ASN A 64 -1.82 8.07 11.29
CA ASN A 64 -1.15 7.04 12.08
C ASN A 64 -0.04 6.35 11.26
N ARG A 65 1.12 6.99 11.22
CA ARG A 65 2.23 6.70 10.30
C ARG A 65 2.75 5.27 10.41
N VAL A 66 2.65 4.51 9.32
CA VAL A 66 3.33 3.22 9.18
C VAL A 66 4.81 3.44 8.82
N PRO A 67 5.76 2.79 9.51
CA PRO A 67 7.18 2.98 9.24
C PRO A 67 7.56 2.44 7.86
N LYS A 68 8.42 3.21 7.17
CA LYS A 68 8.98 2.91 5.84
C LYS A 68 7.96 2.91 4.69
N CYS A 69 6.82 3.56 4.87
CA CYS A 69 5.79 3.75 3.83
C CYS A 69 5.69 5.22 3.36
N GLY A 70 6.84 5.88 3.16
CA GLY A 70 6.86 7.28 2.68
C GLY A 70 6.39 8.34 3.70
N SER A 71 6.39 8.01 5.00
CA SER A 71 5.86 8.90 6.05
C SER A 71 6.57 10.25 6.13
N THR A 72 7.88 10.30 5.87
CA THR A 72 8.64 11.56 5.85
C THR A 72 8.13 12.52 4.79
N THR A 73 7.84 12.00 3.59
CA THR A 73 7.31 12.78 2.47
C THR A 73 5.94 13.34 2.80
N LEU A 74 5.03 12.50 3.31
CA LEU A 74 3.67 12.94 3.62
C LEU A 74 3.64 13.95 4.79
N VAL A 75 4.49 13.78 5.81
CA VAL A 75 4.66 14.78 6.88
C VAL A 75 5.18 16.10 6.31
N HIS A 76 6.14 16.06 5.38
CA HIS A 76 6.65 17.27 4.74
C HIS A 76 5.54 18.01 3.96
N LEU A 77 4.71 17.28 3.24
CA LEU A 77 3.53 17.84 2.55
C LEU A 77 2.55 18.44 3.55
N LEU A 78 2.15 17.72 4.61
CA LEU A 78 1.22 18.23 5.63
C LEU A 78 1.70 19.53 6.29
N ARG A 79 3.00 19.66 6.59
CA ARG A 79 3.59 20.89 7.15
C ARG A 79 3.54 22.08 6.19
N ARG A 80 3.61 21.83 4.89
CA ARG A 80 3.53 22.88 3.87
C ARG A 80 2.08 23.25 3.61
N LEU A 81 1.21 22.24 3.52
CA LEU A 81 -0.23 22.39 3.32
C LEU A 81 -0.90 23.06 4.52
N SER A 82 -0.40 22.83 5.74
CA SER A 82 -0.92 23.49 6.95
C SER A 82 -0.84 25.01 6.84
N LYS A 83 0.23 25.51 6.23
CA LYS A 83 0.44 26.94 5.98
C LYS A 83 -0.42 27.47 4.82
N SER A 84 -0.59 26.69 3.75
CA SER A 84 -1.37 27.14 2.59
C SER A 84 -2.88 27.05 2.81
N ASN A 85 -3.34 26.03 3.52
CA ASN A 85 -4.76 25.72 3.72
C ASN A 85 -5.28 26.18 5.09
N GLY A 86 -4.43 26.75 5.94
CA GLY A 86 -4.83 27.39 7.20
C GLY A 86 -5.26 26.44 8.31
N PHE A 87 -4.62 25.27 8.43
CA PHE A 87 -4.88 24.31 9.52
C PHE A 87 -3.67 24.12 10.43
N SER A 88 -3.91 23.73 11.68
CA SER A 88 -2.82 23.40 12.62
C SER A 88 -2.33 21.97 12.40
N HIS A 89 -1.01 21.78 12.33
CA HIS A 89 -0.39 20.46 12.15
C HIS A 89 0.63 20.17 13.24
N VAL A 90 0.40 19.08 13.97
CA VAL A 90 1.28 18.62 15.03
C VAL A 90 1.99 17.35 14.62
N HIS A 91 3.32 17.44 14.62
CA HIS A 91 4.20 16.33 14.31
C HIS A 91 4.76 15.68 15.57
N SER A 92 4.40 14.43 15.81
CA SER A 92 4.97 13.67 16.91
C SER A 92 6.37 13.15 16.56
N LYS A 93 7.36 13.49 17.40
CA LYS A 93 8.71 12.90 17.36
C LYS A 93 8.80 11.55 18.09
N THR A 94 7.69 11.05 18.61
CA THR A 94 7.66 9.78 19.35
C THR A 94 7.60 8.61 18.36
N TYR A 95 8.67 7.82 18.29
CA TYR A 95 8.80 6.66 17.39
C TYR A 95 8.64 5.31 18.11
N ASN A 96 9.00 5.27 19.40
CA ASN A 96 9.18 4.02 20.15
C ASN A 96 7.92 3.56 20.90
N GLN A 97 6.91 4.42 21.00
CA GLN A 97 5.68 4.15 21.76
C GLN A 97 4.49 4.10 20.81
N ARG A 98 4.26 2.92 20.22
CA ARG A 98 3.18 2.65 19.27
C ARG A 98 1.93 2.07 19.92
N LEU A 99 2.15 1.25 20.96
CA LEU A 99 1.13 0.68 21.81
C LEU A 99 0.96 1.59 23.02
N LEU A 100 -0.24 2.13 23.18
CA LEU A 100 -0.62 2.97 24.32
C LEU A 100 -1.46 2.19 25.34
N SER A 101 -1.25 2.46 26.63
CA SER A 101 -2.18 1.99 27.67
C SER A 101 -3.56 2.65 27.50
N PRO A 102 -4.64 2.09 28.06
CA PRO A 102 -5.98 2.69 27.98
C PRO A 102 -6.03 4.14 28.46
N GLU A 103 -5.27 4.47 29.51
CA GLU A 103 -5.19 5.83 30.07
C GLU A 103 -4.47 6.78 29.10
N GLN A 104 -3.40 6.30 28.47
CA GLN A 104 -2.66 7.05 27.45
C GLN A 104 -3.50 7.26 26.18
N GLN A 105 -4.32 6.28 25.79
CA GLN A 105 -5.27 6.42 24.69
C GLN A 105 -6.33 7.45 25.03
N ALA A 106 -6.91 7.39 26.23
CA ALA A 106 -7.90 8.37 26.69
C ALA A 106 -7.33 9.79 26.73
N GLN A 107 -6.08 9.97 27.19
CA GLN A 107 -5.41 11.27 27.16
C GLN A 107 -5.19 11.75 25.73
N PHE A 108 -4.67 10.89 24.85
CA PHE A 108 -4.46 11.23 23.44
C PHE A 108 -5.76 11.67 22.75
N VAL A 109 -6.86 10.96 22.99
CA VAL A 109 -8.18 11.28 22.45
C VAL A 109 -8.70 12.61 23.00
N ARG A 110 -8.50 12.90 24.29
CA ARG A 110 -8.84 14.20 24.90
C ARG A 110 -8.06 15.34 24.25
N ASP A 111 -6.74 15.20 24.12
CA ASP A 111 -5.86 16.22 23.55
C ASP A 111 -6.25 16.56 22.11
N MET A 112 -6.49 15.52 21.30
CA MET A 112 -6.89 15.69 19.90
C MET A 112 -8.31 16.29 19.76
N SER A 113 -9.22 15.94 20.66
CA SER A 113 -10.58 16.49 20.68
C SER A 113 -10.61 17.96 21.14
N ALA A 114 -9.75 18.33 22.09
CA ALA A 114 -9.64 19.70 22.61
C ALA A 114 -8.94 20.66 21.65
N ALA A 115 -8.14 20.17 20.72
CA ALA A 115 -7.44 21.00 19.74
C ALA A 115 -8.43 21.76 18.82
N PRO A 116 -8.13 23.03 18.46
CA PRO A 116 -8.98 23.83 17.59
C PRO A 116 -8.95 23.30 16.15
N ALA A 117 -10.13 23.05 15.58
CA ALA A 117 -10.26 22.61 14.19
C ALA A 117 -10.15 23.81 13.22
N PRO A 118 -9.60 23.65 11.99
CA PRO A 118 -9.08 22.41 11.41
C PRO A 118 -7.70 22.01 11.97
N TYR A 119 -7.58 20.74 12.37
CA TYR A 119 -6.42 20.20 13.07
C TYR A 119 -5.94 18.89 12.44
N SER A 120 -4.63 18.71 12.33
CA SER A 120 -4.03 17.46 11.88
C SER A 120 -2.93 17.01 12.82
N HIS A 121 -2.83 15.70 13.05
CA HIS A 121 -1.82 15.13 13.93
C HIS A 121 -1.20 13.89 13.29
N ASP A 122 0.13 13.83 13.25
CA ASP A 122 0.87 12.66 12.76
C ASP A 122 1.66 11.99 13.88
N ARG A 123 1.53 10.65 13.99
CA ARG A 123 2.22 9.86 15.03
C ARG A 123 2.41 8.42 14.59
N HIS A 124 3.48 7.78 15.06
CA HIS A 124 3.63 6.34 14.95
C HIS A 124 2.84 5.66 16.08
N ILE A 125 1.55 5.42 15.85
CA ILE A 125 0.62 4.85 16.82
C ILE A 125 -0.25 3.79 16.11
N TYR A 126 -0.66 2.75 16.83
CA TYR A 126 -1.67 1.83 16.33
C TYR A 126 -3.05 2.48 16.30
N PHE A 127 -4.01 1.84 15.62
CA PHE A 127 -5.37 2.35 15.54
C PHE A 127 -5.96 2.55 16.94
N VAL A 128 -6.54 3.73 17.18
CA VAL A 128 -7.25 4.09 18.41
C VAL A 128 -8.70 4.38 18.03
N ASP A 129 -9.62 3.69 18.67
CA ASP A 129 -11.04 3.95 18.47
C ASP A 129 -11.49 5.09 19.38
N PHE A 130 -11.81 6.25 18.79
CA PHE A 130 -12.31 7.42 19.52
C PHE A 130 -13.73 7.20 20.05
N GLY A 131 -14.51 6.32 19.40
CA GLY A 131 -15.87 5.97 19.80
C GLY A 131 -15.90 5.31 21.18
N GLN A 132 -14.90 4.49 21.49
CA GLN A 132 -14.74 3.86 22.81
C GLN A 132 -14.57 4.87 23.96
N PHE A 133 -14.15 6.10 23.65
CA PHE A 133 -13.97 7.17 24.63
C PHE A 133 -15.07 8.25 24.53
N GLY A 134 -16.16 7.99 23.79
CA GLY A 134 -17.27 8.92 23.64
C GLY A 134 -16.92 10.21 22.90
N ARG A 135 -15.92 10.18 22.01
CA ARG A 135 -15.49 11.34 21.21
C ARG A 135 -15.74 11.10 19.72
N PRO A 136 -16.00 12.17 18.93
CA PRO A 136 -16.15 12.04 17.49
C PRO A 136 -14.85 11.50 16.87
N SER A 137 -14.98 10.53 15.98
CA SER A 137 -13.83 9.96 15.28
C SER A 137 -13.22 10.96 14.30
N PRO A 138 -11.90 11.17 14.31
CA PRO A 138 -11.24 11.97 13.29
C PRO A 138 -11.25 11.25 11.94
N ALA A 139 -10.95 12.00 10.87
CA ALA A 139 -10.63 11.41 9.59
C ALA A 139 -9.28 10.68 9.69
N TYR A 140 -9.28 9.36 9.59
CA TYR A 140 -8.04 8.58 9.48
C TYR A 140 -7.56 8.54 8.03
N VAL A 141 -6.27 8.71 7.82
CA VAL A 141 -5.61 8.48 6.53
C VAL A 141 -4.35 7.67 6.73
N ASN A 142 -3.99 6.86 5.73
CA ASN A 142 -2.70 6.18 5.73
C ASN A 142 -2.13 6.03 4.32
N VAL A 143 -0.84 5.75 4.26
CA VAL A 143 -0.16 5.32 3.04
C VAL A 143 0.61 4.05 3.39
N ILE A 144 0.30 2.98 2.68
CA ILE A 144 0.95 1.68 2.80
C ILE A 144 1.92 1.47 1.64
N ARG A 145 2.74 0.44 1.77
CA ARG A 145 3.65 -0.02 0.73
C ARG A 145 3.31 -1.47 0.43
N ASP A 146 3.49 -1.91 -0.81
CA ASP A 146 3.35 -3.34 -1.12
C ASP A 146 4.24 -4.18 -0.18
N PRO A 147 3.70 -5.22 0.48
CA PRO A 147 4.46 -6.05 1.39
C PRO A 147 5.63 -6.77 0.69
N VAL A 148 5.52 -7.14 -0.58
CA VAL A 148 6.60 -7.76 -1.37
C VAL A 148 7.75 -6.78 -1.55
N ASP A 149 7.47 -5.55 -1.98
CA ASP A 149 8.48 -4.51 -2.17
C ASP A 149 9.19 -4.12 -0.86
N ARG A 150 8.51 -4.29 0.28
CA ARG A 150 9.11 -4.14 1.60
C ARG A 150 10.07 -5.29 1.93
N LEU A 151 9.82 -6.50 1.42
CA LEU A 151 10.60 -7.71 1.66
C LEU A 151 11.83 -7.85 0.74
N VAL A 152 11.83 -7.23 -0.45
CA VAL A 152 12.92 -7.36 -1.44
C VAL A 152 14.28 -6.84 -0.93
N SER A 153 14.31 -5.97 0.08
CA SER A 153 15.57 -5.56 0.73
C SER A 153 16.03 -6.57 1.78
N SER A 154 17.25 -7.13 1.64
CA SER A 154 17.88 -8.06 2.61
C SER A 154 17.87 -7.54 4.07
N PHE A 155 17.97 -6.21 4.25
CA PHE A 155 17.88 -5.57 5.57
C PHE A 155 16.50 -5.72 6.22
N TYR A 156 15.42 -5.62 5.41
CA TYR A 156 14.05 -5.79 5.87
C TYR A 156 13.65 -7.26 5.91
N TYR A 157 14.02 -8.07 4.91
CA TYR A 157 13.78 -9.51 4.87
C TYR A 157 14.23 -10.21 6.16
N ARG A 158 15.49 -9.99 6.57
CA ARG A 158 16.07 -10.57 7.80
C ARG A 158 15.40 -10.12 9.11
N ARG A 159 14.63 -9.02 9.07
CA ARG A 159 13.87 -8.47 10.22
C ARG A 159 12.37 -8.70 10.12
N ALA A 160 11.86 -9.03 8.93
CA ALA A 160 10.45 -9.12 8.59
C ALA A 160 9.91 -10.55 8.61
N THR A 161 10.77 -11.57 8.71
CA THR A 161 10.37 -12.99 8.82
C THR A 161 9.45 -13.30 10.01
N HIS A 162 9.24 -12.36 10.96
CA HIS A 162 8.30 -12.54 12.07
C HIS A 162 7.41 -11.35 12.43
N ARG A 163 7.40 -10.25 11.65
CA ARG A 163 6.60 -9.07 12.03
C ARG A 163 5.93 -8.46 10.83
N SER A 164 4.65 -8.75 10.66
CA SER A 164 3.77 -7.94 9.82
C SER A 164 3.59 -6.58 10.48
N LEU A 165 4.58 -5.70 10.30
CA LEU A 165 4.70 -4.41 11.01
C LEU A 165 3.59 -3.42 10.64
N MET A 166 2.76 -3.72 9.66
CA MET A 166 1.68 -2.86 9.18
C MET A 166 0.32 -3.26 9.79
N MET A 167 0.09 -4.55 10.05
CA MET A 167 -1.20 -5.05 10.53
C MET A 167 -1.68 -4.38 11.84
N PRO A 168 -0.83 -4.22 12.88
CA PRO A 168 -1.26 -3.54 14.11
C PRO A 168 -1.67 -2.08 13.92
N TYR A 169 -1.17 -1.39 12.89
CA TYR A 169 -1.55 0.01 12.62
C TYR A 169 -3.02 0.15 12.20
N PHE A 170 -3.61 -0.91 11.66
CA PHE A 170 -5.03 -0.95 11.28
C PHE A 170 -5.85 -1.74 12.29
N CYS A 171 -5.34 -2.86 12.79
CA CYS A 171 -6.03 -3.69 13.78
C CYS A 171 -6.16 -3.02 15.15
N GLY A 172 -5.14 -2.29 15.62
CA GLY A 172 -5.20 -1.54 16.89
C GLY A 172 -4.32 -2.12 18.00
N HIS A 173 -4.81 -2.02 19.23
CA HIS A 173 -4.02 -2.23 20.45
C HIS A 173 -4.20 -3.62 21.11
N ASP A 174 -5.04 -4.49 20.55
CA ASP A 174 -5.22 -5.86 21.03
C ASP A 174 -3.94 -6.69 20.80
N VAL A 175 -3.59 -7.57 21.75
CA VAL A 175 -2.43 -8.46 21.64
C VAL A 175 -2.46 -9.31 20.36
N ARG A 176 -3.66 -9.74 19.94
CA ARG A 176 -3.88 -10.52 18.71
C ARG A 176 -3.46 -9.77 17.45
N CYS A 177 -3.51 -8.44 17.45
CA CYS A 177 -3.05 -7.63 16.32
C CYS A 177 -1.55 -7.80 16.04
N THR A 178 -0.77 -8.21 17.05
CA THR A 178 0.67 -8.47 16.94
C THR A 178 0.99 -9.96 16.71
N THR A 179 0.01 -10.83 16.85
CA THR A 179 0.13 -12.26 16.56
C THR A 179 0.17 -12.50 15.05
N VAL A 180 1.19 -13.20 14.57
CA VAL A 180 1.37 -13.48 13.14
C VAL A 180 0.36 -14.53 12.70
N GLY A 181 -0.35 -14.26 11.60
CA GLY A 181 -1.29 -15.22 11.00
C GLY A 181 -2.63 -15.35 11.70
N ASP A 182 -2.91 -14.50 12.70
CA ASP A 182 -4.21 -14.49 13.38
C ASP A 182 -5.33 -14.00 12.41
N PRO A 183 -6.33 -14.83 12.08
CA PRO A 183 -7.39 -14.44 11.16
C PRO A 183 -8.32 -13.35 11.72
N TRP A 184 -8.47 -13.26 13.04
CA TRP A 184 -9.25 -12.20 13.68
C TRP A 184 -8.57 -10.85 13.46
N ALA A 185 -7.24 -10.78 13.62
CA ALA A 185 -6.50 -9.54 13.42
C ALA A 185 -6.67 -8.96 12.00
N LEU A 186 -6.65 -9.83 10.98
CA LEU A 186 -6.87 -9.42 9.60
C LEU A 186 -8.30 -8.88 9.39
N ARG A 187 -9.32 -9.60 9.86
CA ARG A 187 -10.72 -9.17 9.72
C ARG A 187 -10.96 -7.85 10.43
N THR A 188 -10.48 -7.70 11.65
CA THR A 188 -10.57 -6.46 12.43
C THR A 188 -9.87 -5.30 11.72
N ALA A 189 -8.68 -5.51 11.16
CA ALA A 189 -7.99 -4.49 10.40
C ALA A 189 -8.78 -4.05 9.15
N MET A 190 -9.34 -4.99 8.39
CA MET A 190 -10.18 -4.69 7.22
C MET A 190 -11.41 -3.88 7.63
N GLU A 191 -12.09 -4.30 8.69
CA GLU A 191 -13.24 -3.59 9.24
C GLU A 191 -12.88 -2.17 9.68
N HIS A 192 -11.74 -1.98 10.34
CA HIS A 192 -11.29 -0.66 10.75
C HIS A 192 -10.97 0.24 9.55
N VAL A 193 -10.33 -0.31 8.52
CA VAL A 193 -10.07 0.39 7.25
C VAL A 193 -11.38 0.87 6.63
N ASP A 194 -12.34 -0.04 6.45
CA ASP A 194 -13.62 0.28 5.82
C ASP A 194 -14.44 1.29 6.63
N ARG A 195 -14.40 1.18 7.96
CA ARG A 195 -15.23 2.01 8.84
C ARG A 195 -14.61 3.36 9.18
N HIS A 196 -13.29 3.45 9.36
CA HIS A 196 -12.65 4.64 9.95
C HIS A 196 -11.71 5.38 9.00
N PHE A 197 -11.09 4.70 8.03
CA PHE A 197 -10.12 5.33 7.14
C PHE A 197 -10.83 5.96 5.93
N VAL A 198 -10.58 7.26 5.71
CA VAL A 198 -11.13 7.98 4.56
C VAL A 198 -10.39 7.57 3.29
N VAL A 199 -9.07 7.41 3.38
CA VAL A 199 -8.20 6.95 2.30
C VAL A 199 -7.04 6.15 2.90
N VAL A 200 -6.80 4.96 2.34
CA VAL A 200 -5.55 4.20 2.50
C VAL A 200 -4.90 4.13 1.12
N GLY A 201 -3.84 4.91 0.91
CA GLY A 201 -3.12 4.99 -0.35
C GLY A 201 -1.92 4.04 -0.41
N VAL A 202 -1.31 3.97 -1.59
CA VAL A 202 -0.17 3.10 -1.89
C VAL A 202 1.02 3.96 -2.31
N LEU A 203 2.20 3.68 -1.76
CA LEU A 203 3.42 4.47 -1.99
C LEU A 203 3.90 4.42 -3.45
N GLU A 204 3.67 3.29 -4.10
CA GLU A 204 4.02 3.05 -5.49
C GLU A 204 3.23 3.95 -6.45
N ASP A 205 2.01 4.35 -6.05
CA ASP A 205 1.17 5.31 -6.78
C ASP A 205 0.75 6.50 -5.89
N MET A 206 1.74 7.27 -5.47
CA MET A 206 1.50 8.49 -4.68
C MET A 206 0.76 9.57 -5.46
N ASN A 207 0.86 9.61 -6.79
CA ASN A 207 0.14 10.58 -7.59
C ASN A 207 -1.38 10.36 -7.52
N ALA A 208 -1.84 9.12 -7.74
CA ALA A 208 -3.26 8.80 -7.60
C ALA A 208 -3.73 8.94 -6.14
N THR A 209 -2.91 8.50 -5.19
CA THR A 209 -3.19 8.62 -3.75
C THR A 209 -3.41 10.08 -3.33
N LEU A 210 -2.53 11.00 -3.74
CA LEU A 210 -2.65 12.42 -3.40
C LEU A 210 -3.82 13.10 -4.11
N ALA A 211 -4.09 12.72 -5.37
CA ALA A 211 -5.27 13.20 -6.08
C ALA A 211 -6.58 12.80 -5.38
N LEU A 212 -6.64 11.56 -4.88
CA LEU A 212 -7.79 11.06 -4.12
C LEU A 212 -7.93 11.78 -2.78
N LEU A 213 -6.83 11.98 -2.05
CA LEU A 213 -6.82 12.74 -0.80
C LEU A 213 -7.29 14.18 -0.99
N GLU A 214 -6.83 14.85 -2.06
CA GLU A 214 -7.22 16.21 -2.40
C GLU A 214 -8.73 16.31 -2.68
N ARG A 215 -9.31 15.32 -3.37
CA ARG A 215 -10.75 15.26 -3.63
C ARG A 215 -11.58 14.93 -2.38
N ARG A 216 -11.10 14.04 -1.51
CA ARG A 216 -11.84 13.54 -0.34
C ARG A 216 -11.71 14.46 0.88
N LEU A 217 -10.59 15.14 1.03
CA LEU A 217 -10.25 15.97 2.19
C LEU A 217 -9.65 17.32 1.73
N PRO A 218 -10.41 18.14 0.97
CA PRO A 218 -9.89 19.36 0.38
C PRO A 218 -9.44 20.40 1.42
N ALA A 219 -10.01 20.39 2.62
CA ALA A 219 -9.57 21.27 3.72
C ALA A 219 -8.11 21.03 4.13
N PHE A 220 -7.60 19.81 3.97
CA PHE A 220 -6.24 19.44 4.36
C PHE A 220 -5.31 19.30 3.15
N PHE A 221 -5.80 18.73 2.04
CA PHE A 221 -4.97 18.28 0.92
C PHE A 221 -5.14 19.07 -0.38
N ARG A 222 -5.83 20.22 -0.37
CA ARG A 222 -5.87 21.12 -1.54
C ARG A 222 -4.44 21.52 -1.95
N GLY A 223 -4.09 21.30 -3.21
CA GLY A 223 -2.76 21.54 -3.78
C GLY A 223 -1.71 20.48 -3.46
N ALA A 224 -2.07 19.37 -2.80
CA ALA A 224 -1.10 18.36 -2.36
C ALA A 224 -0.38 17.69 -3.54
N LEU A 225 -1.10 17.35 -4.61
CA LEU A 225 -0.52 16.70 -5.79
C LEU A 225 0.50 17.60 -6.49
N GLN A 226 0.17 18.88 -6.67
CA GLN A 226 1.06 19.85 -7.31
C GLN A 226 2.34 20.04 -6.47
N LEU A 227 2.20 20.19 -5.16
CA LEU A 227 3.32 20.33 -4.24
C LEU A 227 4.23 19.09 -4.26
N TYR A 228 3.65 17.90 -4.34
CA TYR A 228 4.41 16.65 -4.45
C TYR A 228 5.20 16.56 -5.76
N ARG A 229 4.59 16.91 -6.91
CA ARG A 229 5.30 16.94 -8.19
C ARG A 229 6.50 17.87 -8.17
N GLN A 230 6.33 19.08 -7.63
CA GLN A 230 7.43 20.04 -7.45
C GLN A 230 8.54 19.49 -6.54
N PHE A 231 8.18 18.76 -5.48
CA PHE A 231 9.14 18.13 -4.58
C PHE A 231 9.97 17.06 -5.32
N VAL A 232 9.30 16.17 -6.07
CA VAL A 232 9.94 15.10 -6.85
C VAL A 232 10.85 15.67 -7.94
N GLU A 233 10.43 16.71 -8.65
CA GLU A 233 11.24 17.39 -9.67
C GLU A 233 12.52 18.01 -9.09
N LYS A 234 12.40 18.69 -7.93
CA LYS A 234 13.56 19.27 -7.24
C LYS A 234 14.54 18.21 -6.78
N ASP A 235 14.06 17.09 -6.27
CA ASP A 235 14.92 15.98 -5.85
C ASP A 235 15.59 15.31 -7.06
N ARG A 236 14.90 15.19 -8.20
CA ARG A 236 15.49 14.72 -9.46
C ARG A 236 16.63 15.62 -9.94
N HIS A 237 16.45 16.94 -9.88
CA HIS A 237 17.51 17.88 -10.24
C HIS A 237 18.69 17.85 -9.27
N ARG A 238 18.44 17.72 -7.97
CA ARG A 238 19.50 17.55 -6.98
C ARG A 238 20.28 16.25 -7.20
N GLY A 239 19.59 15.15 -7.47
CA GLY A 239 20.22 13.88 -7.79
C GLY A 239 21.06 13.96 -9.06
N GLN A 240 20.56 14.60 -10.11
CA GLN A 240 21.33 14.84 -11.34
C GLN A 240 22.55 15.75 -11.11
N GLN A 241 22.44 16.75 -10.24
CA GLN A 241 23.57 17.61 -9.88
C GLN A 241 24.64 16.84 -9.11
N VAL A 242 24.25 15.96 -8.18
CA VAL A 242 25.19 15.09 -7.44
C VAL A 242 25.85 14.08 -8.40
N VAL A 243 25.11 13.47 -9.32
CA VAL A 243 25.68 12.56 -10.33
C VAL A 243 26.65 13.30 -11.26
N ARG A 244 26.33 14.52 -11.69
CA ARG A 244 27.25 15.39 -12.46
C ARG A 244 28.49 15.81 -11.67
N GLN A 245 28.38 15.89 -10.35
CA GLN A 245 29.50 16.20 -9.48
C GLN A 245 30.37 14.95 -9.20
N CYS A 246 29.81 13.75 -9.33
CA CYS A 246 30.53 12.48 -9.28
C CYS A 246 31.04 11.97 -10.64
N SER A 247 30.85 12.70 -11.75
CA SER A 247 31.56 12.42 -12.99
C SER A 247 33.03 12.83 -12.85
N PHE A 248 33.86 11.88 -12.40
CA PHE A 248 35.31 11.97 -12.46
C PHE A 248 35.77 12.26 -13.90
N SER A 249 36.75 13.15 -14.05
CA SER A 249 37.35 13.42 -15.35
C SER A 249 38.07 12.15 -15.86
N SER A 250 38.08 11.90 -17.17
CA SER A 250 38.85 10.78 -17.74
C SER A 250 40.36 10.85 -17.46
N ALA A 251 40.86 11.96 -16.89
CA ALA A 251 42.22 12.11 -16.42
C ALA A 251 42.46 11.41 -15.06
N GLU A 252 41.47 11.37 -14.17
CA GLU A 252 41.59 10.73 -12.84
C GLU A 252 41.48 9.20 -12.89
N LEU A 253 40.85 8.65 -13.93
CA LEU A 253 40.82 7.20 -14.17
C LEU A 253 42.16 6.64 -14.69
N LYS A 254 43.05 7.50 -15.22
CA LYS A 254 44.37 7.10 -15.73
C LYS A 254 45.45 7.01 -14.64
N SER A 255 45.22 7.59 -13.46
CA SER A 255 46.14 7.52 -12.31
C SER A 255 45.84 6.37 -11.33
N LEU A 256 44.73 5.64 -11.53
CA LEU A 256 44.31 4.54 -10.66
C LEU A 256 45.23 3.28 -10.61
N PRO A 257 46.15 3.00 -11.55
CA PRO A 257 47.06 1.86 -11.41
C PRO A 257 48.20 2.07 -10.40
N GLN A 258 48.43 3.28 -9.88
CA GLN A 258 49.58 3.57 -9.01
C GLN A 258 49.27 3.50 -7.50
N LEU A 259 47.99 3.46 -7.10
CA LEU A 259 47.56 3.42 -5.70
C LEU A 259 47.24 2.01 -5.16
N LEU A 260 47.33 0.97 -5.99
CA LEU A 260 47.08 -0.43 -5.61
C LEU A 260 48.35 -1.30 -5.54
N LYS A 261 49.53 -0.70 -5.43
CA LYS A 261 50.81 -1.44 -5.29
C LYS A 261 51.49 -1.37 -3.92
N GLY A 262 50.81 -0.90 -2.88
CA GLY A 262 51.41 -0.82 -1.54
C GLY A 262 50.42 -0.97 -0.40
N SER A 263 49.85 -2.16 -0.22
CA SER A 263 49.44 -2.69 1.09
C SER A 263 48.81 -4.07 0.90
N THR A 264 49.66 -5.08 0.68
CA THR A 264 49.31 -6.46 1.05
C THR A 264 49.58 -6.63 2.54
N GLU A 265 48.73 -7.44 3.18
CA GLU A 265 48.75 -7.92 4.57
C GLU A 265 48.10 -7.02 5.63
N GLY A 266 46.88 -7.43 6.03
CA GLY A 266 46.31 -7.07 7.33
C GLY A 266 44.83 -6.71 7.31
N ARG A 267 43.97 -7.67 7.66
CA ARG A 267 42.51 -7.56 7.93
C ARG A 267 41.58 -7.42 6.73
N VAL A 268 41.29 -8.57 6.12
CA VAL A 268 39.94 -8.84 5.62
C VAL A 268 39.41 -10.06 6.35
N SER A 269 38.84 -9.84 7.54
CA SER A 269 37.82 -10.72 8.10
C SER A 269 37.03 -9.91 9.12
N ARG A 270 35.72 -10.17 9.16
CA ARG A 270 34.64 -9.41 9.81
C ARG A 270 34.09 -8.27 8.96
N TYR A 271 33.22 -8.61 8.02
CA TYR A 271 31.84 -8.09 8.02
C TYR A 271 30.98 -8.86 7.01
N TYR A 272 30.89 -10.19 7.16
CA TYR A 272 29.76 -11.00 6.70
C TYR A 272 29.70 -12.25 7.58
N ARG A 273 28.92 -12.18 8.65
CA ARG A 273 28.20 -13.30 9.24
C ARG A 273 26.90 -12.76 9.83
#